data_AF-A0A3A2Z3A7-F1
#
_entry.id   AF-A0A3A2Z3A7-F1
#
_cell.length_a   1.000
_cell.length_b   1.000
_cell.length_c   1.000
_cell.angle_alpha   90.00
_cell.angle_beta   90.00
_cell.angle_gamma   90.00
#
_symmetry.space_group_name_H-M   'P 1'
#
loop_
_entity.id
_entity.type
_entity.pdbx_description
1 polymer ?
#
loop_
_entity_poly.entity_id
_entity_poly.type
_entity_poly.pdbx_seq_one_letter_code
_entity_poly.pdbx_strand_id
1 'polypeptide(L)'
;MAPFAELSAAHAILLAANLCTSGNVAPLPQLRAHFPSHLSSERLLRIILTFLPESTEPQSYTSTLQEIVDGTHDTSDSDIDVSSVEKLSEAVARKRVRKLRLLPLKHPDDDNEESTDLLTQFLIHRAHLIDLETSLQPLILELLLPFYDRLPTVRSFLISSLLPLLRLNYEYYPSRDETLTLETLESMDDYTAINVLLSMSGHQKDSMDLLNNLRGLLGPWMYGSNRSKRRKLNENARRNSAFLLDVELPSQPTDRQGWEHVNEWLLTRSLSDRESVVSAFVNWDGPEDVDLGGYGESSFQREDDESISLRIQYGQAGFAVIYANPDASKPALNGSIQIISRIAWLLDLDQSSFIHTDNTTLPTMSFDTDPISSTSRASLLQNALLHPSNSLTRPSASSISFLSAILLSLLKLNELGHFIPCRTATNICLHSNVDMQLADLRNIVTSIAKQARSGRDWKAVRQQILWLRSWQGEDADGQTESRPYHGLFWRVSRETAEAEILKALIAAREYQLAVDVYTNWKSSPLESTQVESTVKDAIFTAYDNASNGNRTRGGMKKAYDT
;
A
#
# COMPACT_ATOMS: atom_id res chain seq x y z
N MET A 1 -68.69 3.86 -12.31
CA MET A 1 -68.86 2.75 -11.35
C MET A 1 -67.51 2.10 -11.21
N ALA A 2 -66.96 2.04 -9.99
CA ALA A 2 -65.54 1.78 -9.78
C ALA A 2 -65.12 0.39 -10.32
N PRO A 3 -64.16 0.30 -11.26
CA PRO A 3 -63.75 -0.96 -11.91
C PRO A 3 -63.16 -2.01 -10.95
N PHE A 4 -62.88 -1.63 -9.70
CA PHE A 4 -62.31 -2.51 -8.67
C PHE A 4 -63.34 -3.34 -7.89
N ALA A 5 -64.64 -3.00 -7.94
CA ALA A 5 -65.66 -3.66 -7.12
C ALA A 5 -65.91 -5.14 -7.50
N GLU A 6 -65.56 -5.53 -8.73
CA GLU A 6 -65.74 -6.89 -9.25
C GLU A 6 -64.44 -7.73 -9.18
N LEU A 7 -63.31 -7.13 -8.77
CA LEU A 7 -62.02 -7.80 -8.74
C LEU A 7 -61.78 -8.54 -7.42
N SER A 8 -61.59 -9.86 -7.51
CA SER A 8 -61.06 -10.67 -6.40
C SER A 8 -59.59 -10.32 -6.07
N ALA A 9 -59.16 -10.67 -4.86
CA ALA A 9 -57.75 -10.55 -4.45
C ALA A 9 -56.77 -11.26 -5.42
N ALA A 10 -57.20 -12.36 -6.03
CA ALA A 10 -56.37 -13.07 -7.01
C ALA A 10 -56.23 -12.30 -8.32
N HIS A 11 -57.27 -11.55 -8.73
CA HIS A 11 -57.18 -10.65 -9.88
C HIS A 11 -56.24 -9.48 -9.61
N ALA A 12 -56.29 -8.88 -8.41
CA ALA A 12 -55.39 -7.79 -8.04
C ALA A 12 -53.91 -8.20 -8.07
N ILE A 13 -53.57 -9.40 -7.56
CA ILE A 13 -52.17 -9.91 -7.61
C ILE A 13 -51.71 -10.15 -9.05
N LEU A 14 -52.57 -10.70 -9.92
CA LEU A 14 -52.23 -10.92 -11.33
C LEU A 14 -52.11 -9.61 -12.11
N LEU A 15 -52.96 -8.64 -11.79
CA LEU A 15 -52.91 -7.31 -12.38
C LEU A 15 -51.59 -6.62 -12.03
N ALA A 16 -51.17 -6.68 -10.76
CA ALA A 16 -49.88 -6.16 -10.32
C ALA A 16 -48.70 -6.81 -11.08
N ALA A 17 -48.74 -8.14 -11.26
CA ALA A 17 -47.71 -8.84 -12.03
C ALA A 17 -47.69 -8.41 -13.51
N ASN A 18 -48.85 -8.29 -14.13
CA ASN A 18 -48.96 -7.86 -15.53
C ASN A 18 -48.47 -6.42 -15.74
N LEU A 19 -48.82 -5.52 -14.82
CA LEU A 19 -48.34 -4.14 -14.80
C LEU A 19 -46.80 -4.08 -14.73
N CYS A 20 -46.19 -4.87 -13.84
CA CYS A 20 -44.73 -4.98 -13.76
C CYS A 20 -44.10 -5.52 -15.04
N THR A 21 -44.67 -6.55 -15.66
CA THR A 21 -44.16 -7.11 -16.93
C THR A 21 -44.21 -6.09 -18.07
N SER A 22 -45.20 -5.18 -18.06
CA SER A 22 -45.28 -4.08 -19.02
C SER A 22 -44.37 -2.87 -18.70
N GLY A 23 -43.64 -2.89 -17.58
CA GLY A 23 -42.82 -1.76 -17.12
C GLY A 23 -43.63 -0.60 -16.50
N ASN A 24 -44.94 -0.75 -16.33
CA ASN A 24 -45.81 0.29 -15.78
C ASN A 24 -46.08 0.07 -14.29
N VAL A 25 -45.21 0.62 -13.43
CA VAL A 25 -45.23 0.38 -11.97
C VAL A 25 -46.05 1.44 -11.23
N ALA A 26 -46.21 2.63 -11.81
CA ALA A 26 -46.89 3.78 -11.19
C ALA A 26 -48.28 3.50 -10.59
N PRO A 27 -49.14 2.62 -11.15
CA PRO A 27 -50.47 2.34 -10.58
C PRO A 27 -50.47 1.44 -9.32
N LEU A 28 -49.33 0.85 -8.94
CA LEU A 28 -49.27 -0.14 -7.84
C LEU A 28 -49.64 0.42 -6.45
N PRO A 29 -49.27 1.65 -6.05
CA PRO A 29 -49.68 2.24 -4.77
C PRO A 29 -51.21 2.40 -4.68
N GLN A 30 -51.84 2.83 -5.77
CA GLN A 30 -53.30 2.94 -5.86
C GLN A 30 -53.97 1.56 -5.78
N LEU A 31 -53.42 0.55 -6.46
CA LEU A 31 -53.91 -0.82 -6.38
C LEU A 31 -53.78 -1.41 -4.96
N ARG A 32 -52.69 -1.07 -4.25
CA ARG A 32 -52.49 -1.44 -2.84
C ARG A 32 -53.56 -0.84 -1.94
N ALA A 33 -53.89 0.44 -2.12
CA ALA A 33 -54.90 1.12 -1.32
C ALA A 33 -56.28 0.44 -1.39
N HIS A 34 -56.61 -0.15 -2.55
CA HIS A 34 -57.84 -0.91 -2.75
C HIS A 34 -57.80 -2.35 -2.19
N PHE A 35 -56.61 -2.96 -2.12
CA PHE A 35 -56.43 -4.35 -1.66
C PHE A 35 -55.34 -4.50 -0.57
N PRO A 36 -55.40 -3.76 0.55
CA PRO A 36 -54.30 -3.66 1.51
C PRO A 36 -53.98 -4.97 2.24
N SER A 37 -55.00 -5.81 2.48
CA SER A 37 -54.85 -7.12 3.14
C SER A 37 -54.17 -8.17 2.25
N HIS A 38 -54.15 -7.96 0.93
CA HIS A 38 -53.66 -8.92 -0.05
C HIS A 38 -52.44 -8.43 -0.83
N LEU A 39 -52.16 -7.13 -0.84
CA LEU A 39 -50.98 -6.52 -1.45
C LEU A 39 -50.16 -5.81 -0.36
N SER A 40 -49.53 -6.58 0.52
CA SER A 40 -48.55 -6.02 1.45
C SER A 40 -47.36 -5.40 0.70
N SER A 41 -46.66 -4.44 1.31
CA SER A 41 -45.44 -3.85 0.73
C SER A 41 -44.44 -4.92 0.32
N GLU A 42 -44.19 -5.91 1.20
CA GLU A 42 -43.31 -7.04 0.90
C GLU A 42 -43.76 -7.79 -0.37
N ARG A 43 -45.06 -8.10 -0.49
CA ARG A 43 -45.57 -8.83 -1.66
C ARG A 43 -45.42 -8.03 -2.93
N LEU A 44 -45.72 -6.73 -2.90
CA LEU A 44 -45.56 -5.86 -4.07
C LEU A 44 -44.09 -5.74 -4.48
N LEU A 45 -43.18 -5.52 -3.53
CA LEU A 45 -41.75 -5.51 -3.81
C LEU A 45 -41.30 -6.84 -4.43
N ARG A 46 -41.78 -7.99 -3.96
CA ARG A 46 -41.48 -9.30 -4.57
C ARG A 46 -42.06 -9.45 -5.97
N ILE A 47 -43.25 -8.92 -6.24
CA ILE A 47 -43.86 -8.91 -7.58
C ILE A 47 -43.01 -8.05 -8.52
N ILE A 48 -42.63 -6.84 -8.11
CA ILE A 48 -41.77 -5.94 -8.89
C ILE A 48 -40.43 -6.64 -9.17
N LEU A 49 -39.80 -7.20 -8.13
CA LEU A 49 -38.50 -7.88 -8.24
C LEU A 49 -38.54 -9.06 -9.21
N THR A 50 -39.67 -9.76 -9.30
CA THR A 50 -39.81 -10.97 -10.13
C THR A 50 -40.19 -10.66 -11.57
N PHE A 51 -40.96 -9.60 -11.82
CA PHE A 51 -41.63 -9.40 -13.11
C PHE A 51 -41.26 -8.11 -13.83
N LEU A 52 -40.64 -7.13 -13.16
CA LEU A 52 -40.17 -5.92 -13.82
C LEU A 52 -38.89 -6.24 -14.62
N PRO A 53 -38.83 -5.98 -15.94
CA PRO A 53 -37.63 -6.24 -16.73
C PRO A 53 -36.39 -5.52 -16.17
N GLU A 54 -35.25 -6.20 -16.12
CA GLU A 54 -33.99 -5.68 -15.57
C GLU A 54 -33.46 -4.47 -16.35
N SER A 55 -33.84 -4.34 -17.63
CA SER A 55 -33.52 -3.19 -18.47
C SER A 55 -34.40 -1.96 -18.25
N THR A 56 -35.40 -2.02 -17.35
CA THR A 56 -36.26 -0.86 -17.05
C THR A 56 -35.48 0.20 -16.28
N GLU A 57 -35.54 1.45 -16.75
CA GLU A 57 -34.87 2.60 -16.13
C GLU A 57 -35.34 2.84 -14.69
N PRO A 58 -34.44 2.86 -13.68
CA PRO A 58 -34.80 3.05 -12.27
C PRO A 58 -35.61 4.31 -11.99
N GLN A 59 -35.33 5.39 -12.72
CA GLN A 59 -36.05 6.66 -12.59
C GLN A 59 -37.57 6.52 -12.79
N SER A 60 -38.02 5.50 -13.53
CA SER A 60 -39.44 5.23 -13.79
C SER A 60 -40.17 4.54 -12.63
N TYR A 61 -39.46 3.96 -11.65
CA TYR A 61 -40.09 3.19 -10.56
C TYR A 61 -39.55 3.46 -9.16
N THR A 62 -38.44 4.19 -8.97
CA THR A 62 -37.87 4.48 -7.65
C THR A 62 -38.79 5.30 -6.74
N SER A 63 -39.55 6.26 -7.28
CA SER A 63 -40.58 6.99 -6.54
C SER A 63 -41.70 6.05 -6.07
N THR A 64 -42.13 5.15 -6.95
CA THR A 64 -43.16 4.16 -6.62
C THR A 64 -42.71 3.18 -5.54
N LEU A 65 -41.43 2.76 -5.54
CA LEU A 65 -40.87 1.94 -4.46
C LEU A 65 -40.96 2.67 -3.12
N GLN A 66 -40.64 3.97 -3.11
CA GLN A 66 -40.75 4.81 -1.92
C GLN A 66 -42.20 4.88 -1.42
N GLU A 67 -43.16 5.13 -2.31
CA GLU A 67 -44.59 5.18 -1.98
C GLU A 67 -45.10 3.84 -1.40
N ILE A 68 -44.66 2.71 -1.96
CA ILE A 68 -45.01 1.38 -1.47
C ILE A 68 -44.43 1.13 -0.07
N VAL A 69 -43.29 1.69 0.28
CA VAL A 69 -42.68 1.50 1.61
C VAL A 69 -43.29 2.45 2.63
N ASP A 70 -43.42 3.73 2.27
CA ASP A 70 -43.98 4.78 3.14
C ASP A 70 -45.49 4.65 3.34
N GLY A 71 -46.17 3.91 2.44
CA GLY A 71 -47.63 3.77 2.48
C GLY A 71 -48.37 5.00 1.96
N THR A 72 -47.69 5.91 1.28
CA THR A 72 -48.26 7.06 0.61
C THR A 72 -48.84 6.65 -0.76
N HIS A 73 -49.85 7.38 -1.23
CA HIS A 73 -50.36 7.27 -2.60
C HIS A 73 -50.85 8.64 -3.05
N ASP A 74 -50.57 8.99 -4.30
CA ASP A 74 -51.18 10.16 -4.91
C ASP A 74 -52.66 9.89 -5.18
N THR A 75 -53.52 10.85 -4.80
CA THR A 75 -54.98 10.78 -4.96
C THR A 75 -55.46 11.12 -6.37
N SER A 76 -54.57 11.11 -7.36
CA SER A 76 -54.96 11.25 -8.76
C SER A 76 -55.77 10.02 -9.18
N ASP A 77 -57.04 10.23 -9.53
CA ASP A 77 -57.95 9.23 -10.11
C ASP A 77 -57.47 8.81 -11.52
N SER A 78 -56.33 8.13 -11.60
CA SER A 78 -55.92 7.43 -12.81
C SER A 78 -56.67 6.11 -12.90
N ASP A 79 -57.43 5.91 -13.98
CA ASP A 79 -58.09 4.64 -14.27
C ASP A 79 -57.03 3.57 -14.56
N ILE A 80 -56.95 2.55 -13.70
CA ILE A 80 -56.07 1.39 -13.90
C ILE A 80 -56.73 0.47 -14.94
N ASP A 81 -56.01 0.14 -16.02
CA ASP A 81 -56.49 -0.80 -17.02
C ASP A 81 -56.57 -2.23 -16.46
N VAL A 82 -57.80 -2.73 -16.28
CA VAL A 82 -58.10 -4.07 -15.73
C VAL A 82 -58.32 -5.13 -16.83
N SER A 83 -58.21 -4.77 -18.11
CA SER A 83 -58.56 -5.63 -19.26
C SER A 83 -57.82 -6.98 -19.28
N SER A 84 -56.61 -7.01 -18.70
CA SER A 84 -55.76 -8.20 -18.58
C SER A 84 -56.32 -9.28 -17.64
N VAL A 85 -57.16 -8.90 -16.67
CA VAL A 85 -57.70 -9.80 -15.64
C VAL A 85 -59.22 -9.91 -15.65
N GLU A 86 -59.93 -8.96 -16.29
CA GLU A 86 -61.39 -8.88 -16.33
C GLU A 86 -62.05 -10.15 -16.88
N LYS A 87 -61.44 -10.79 -17.88
CA LYS A 87 -61.98 -12.01 -18.53
C LYS A 87 -61.68 -13.31 -17.79
N LEU A 88 -60.98 -13.26 -16.66
CA LEU A 88 -60.60 -14.45 -15.90
C LEU A 88 -61.68 -14.79 -14.86
N SER A 89 -62.03 -16.06 -14.76
CA SER A 89 -62.79 -16.52 -13.60
C SER A 89 -61.89 -16.56 -12.37
N GLU A 90 -62.46 -16.30 -11.19
CA GLU A 90 -61.69 -16.28 -9.94
C GLU A 90 -60.93 -17.59 -9.68
N ALA A 91 -61.52 -18.75 -10.03
CA ALA A 91 -60.87 -20.05 -9.89
C ALA A 91 -59.60 -20.15 -10.77
N VAL A 92 -59.64 -19.60 -11.98
CA VAL A 92 -58.49 -19.53 -12.88
C VAL A 92 -57.45 -18.54 -12.36
N ALA A 93 -57.88 -17.38 -11.87
CA ALA A 93 -57.00 -16.39 -11.28
C ALA A 93 -56.23 -16.95 -10.07
N ARG A 94 -56.92 -17.60 -9.13
CA ARG A 94 -56.28 -18.27 -7.98
C ARG A 94 -55.28 -19.35 -8.42
N LYS A 95 -55.60 -20.12 -9.46
CA LYS A 95 -54.70 -21.13 -10.02
C LYS A 95 -53.44 -20.49 -10.63
N ARG A 96 -53.56 -19.33 -11.28
CA ARG A 96 -52.42 -18.58 -11.83
C ARG A 96 -51.59 -17.93 -10.73
N VAL A 97 -52.20 -17.33 -9.72
CA VAL A 97 -51.48 -16.77 -8.55
C VAL A 97 -50.62 -17.83 -7.86
N ARG A 98 -51.14 -19.04 -7.66
CA ARG A 98 -50.36 -20.16 -7.06
C ARG A 98 -49.15 -20.58 -7.90
N LYS A 99 -49.11 -20.20 -9.18
CA LYS A 99 -47.97 -20.46 -10.08
C LYS A 99 -46.99 -19.29 -10.14
N LEU A 100 -47.33 -18.11 -9.61
CA LEU A 100 -46.41 -16.99 -9.48
C LEU A 100 -45.38 -17.36 -8.41
N ARG A 101 -44.26 -17.93 -8.84
CA ARG A 101 -43.12 -18.23 -7.98
C ARG A 101 -42.36 -16.94 -7.73
N LEU A 102 -42.86 -16.12 -6.82
CA LEU A 102 -42.25 -14.83 -6.49
C LEU A 102 -40.88 -15.04 -5.84
N LEU A 103 -39.87 -14.34 -6.34
CA LEU A 103 -38.55 -14.30 -5.74
C LEU A 103 -38.63 -13.78 -4.28
N PRO A 104 -37.80 -14.31 -3.37
CA PRO A 104 -37.64 -13.71 -2.05
C PRO A 104 -37.00 -12.31 -2.19
N LEU A 105 -37.31 -11.38 -1.29
CA LEU A 105 -36.63 -10.07 -1.29
C LEU A 105 -35.16 -10.22 -0.95
N LYS A 106 -34.88 -11.04 0.06
CA LYS A 106 -33.52 -11.37 0.47
C LYS A 106 -32.77 -12.09 -0.65
N HIS A 107 -31.60 -11.56 -1.02
CA HIS A 107 -30.71 -12.20 -1.98
C HIS A 107 -30.17 -13.53 -1.40
N PRO A 108 -30.03 -14.61 -2.19
CA PRO A 108 -29.61 -15.92 -1.70
C PRO A 108 -28.28 -15.94 -0.92
N ASP A 109 -27.35 -15.07 -1.30
CA ASP A 109 -26.02 -14.96 -0.66
C ASP A 109 -25.97 -13.96 0.50
N ASP A 110 -27.07 -13.29 0.81
CA ASP A 110 -27.11 -12.34 1.92
C ASP A 110 -27.30 -13.10 3.24
N ASP A 111 -26.23 -13.36 3.96
CA ASP A 111 -26.27 -14.07 5.24
C ASP A 111 -26.57 -13.15 6.44
N ASN A 112 -26.87 -11.87 6.23
CA ASN A 112 -27.12 -10.95 7.33
C ASN A 112 -28.37 -11.39 8.12
N GLU A 113 -28.17 -11.75 9.39
CA GLU A 113 -29.23 -12.06 10.35
C GLU A 113 -29.89 -10.80 10.93
N GLU A 114 -29.26 -9.64 10.72
CA GLU A 114 -29.84 -8.34 11.09
C GLU A 114 -31.07 -8.05 10.23
N SER A 115 -32.13 -7.56 10.87
CA SER A 115 -33.39 -7.19 10.25
C SER A 115 -33.21 -5.97 9.33
N THR A 116 -32.58 -6.18 8.18
CA THR A 116 -32.48 -5.18 7.10
C THR A 116 -33.89 -4.88 6.61
N ASP A 117 -34.19 -3.61 6.38
CA ASP A 117 -35.51 -3.18 5.92
C ASP A 117 -35.84 -3.75 4.52
N LEU A 118 -37.14 -3.86 4.22
CA LEU A 118 -37.63 -4.49 2.99
C LEU A 118 -37.12 -3.79 1.72
N LEU A 119 -36.92 -2.47 1.79
CA LEU A 119 -36.45 -1.67 0.66
C LEU A 119 -34.98 -1.94 0.39
N THR A 120 -34.12 -1.93 1.41
CA THR A 120 -32.70 -2.31 1.26
C THR A 120 -32.54 -3.72 0.69
N GLN A 121 -33.30 -4.72 1.19
CA GLN A 121 -33.26 -6.08 0.64
C GLN A 121 -33.63 -6.10 -0.84
N PHE A 122 -34.72 -5.40 -1.20
CA PHE A 122 -35.14 -5.27 -2.59
C PHE A 122 -34.05 -4.62 -3.46
N LEU A 123 -33.48 -3.50 -3.02
CA LEU A 123 -32.50 -2.73 -3.81
C LEU A 123 -31.23 -3.54 -4.08
N ILE A 124 -30.70 -4.23 -3.06
CA ILE A 124 -29.51 -5.07 -3.22
C ILE A 124 -29.80 -6.25 -4.15
N HIS A 125 -30.91 -6.98 -3.95
CA HIS A 125 -31.26 -8.10 -4.83
C HIS A 125 -31.50 -7.63 -6.26
N ARG A 126 -32.18 -6.48 -6.44
CA ARG A 126 -32.43 -5.91 -7.76
C ARG A 126 -31.12 -5.47 -8.43
N ALA A 127 -30.15 -4.93 -7.69
CA ALA A 127 -28.83 -4.61 -8.22
C ALA A 127 -28.13 -5.85 -8.80
N HIS A 128 -28.15 -6.99 -8.10
CA HIS A 128 -27.60 -8.25 -8.61
C HIS A 128 -28.30 -8.73 -9.87
N LEU A 129 -29.63 -8.66 -9.94
CA LEU A 129 -30.38 -9.06 -11.13
C LEU A 129 -30.06 -8.16 -12.34
N ILE A 130 -29.96 -6.85 -12.13
CA ILE A 130 -29.56 -5.91 -13.19
C ILE A 130 -28.17 -6.24 -13.71
N ASP A 131 -27.19 -6.46 -12.82
CA ASP A 131 -25.82 -6.79 -13.22
C ASP A 131 -25.76 -8.11 -14.02
N LEU A 132 -26.47 -9.13 -13.54
CA LEU A 132 -26.48 -10.46 -14.14
C LEU A 132 -27.12 -10.48 -15.54
N GLU A 133 -28.22 -9.74 -15.74
CA GLU A 133 -28.95 -9.76 -17.01
C GLU A 133 -28.40 -8.74 -18.02
N THR A 134 -27.94 -7.57 -17.55
CA THR A 134 -27.58 -6.45 -18.45
C THR A 134 -26.09 -6.11 -18.43
N SER A 135 -25.38 -6.45 -17.36
CA SER A 135 -24.01 -5.98 -17.09
C SER A 135 -23.85 -4.46 -17.16
N LEU A 136 -24.93 -3.69 -16.96
CA LEU A 136 -24.95 -2.23 -16.96
C LEU A 136 -24.90 -1.70 -15.52
N GLN A 137 -23.70 -1.61 -14.94
CA GLN A 137 -23.53 -1.05 -13.59
C GLN A 137 -24.01 0.41 -13.43
N PRO A 138 -23.97 1.30 -14.46
CA PRO A 138 -24.56 2.64 -14.35
C PRO A 138 -26.07 2.61 -14.04
N LEU A 139 -26.80 1.60 -14.51
CA LEU A 139 -28.22 1.44 -14.20
C LEU A 139 -28.43 1.11 -12.71
N ILE A 140 -27.50 0.38 -12.11
CA ILE A 140 -27.51 0.10 -10.67
C ILE A 140 -27.25 1.38 -9.88
N LEU A 141 -26.36 2.25 -10.35
CA LEU A 141 -26.10 3.54 -9.70
C LEU A 141 -27.38 4.38 -9.63
N GLU A 142 -28.11 4.48 -10.75
CA GLU A 142 -29.40 5.19 -10.79
C GLU A 142 -30.47 4.59 -9.86
N LEU A 143 -30.44 3.27 -9.64
CA LEU A 143 -31.32 2.60 -8.69
C LEU A 143 -31.01 2.96 -7.23
N LEU A 144 -29.72 3.03 -6.87
CA LEU A 144 -29.31 3.20 -5.47
C LEU A 144 -29.23 4.66 -5.03
N LEU A 145 -28.86 5.58 -5.93
CA LEU A 145 -28.62 6.99 -5.63
C LEU A 145 -29.79 7.68 -4.88
N PRO A 146 -31.08 7.47 -5.23
CA PRO A 146 -32.21 8.11 -4.54
C PRO A 146 -32.38 7.69 -3.07
N PHE A 147 -31.71 6.62 -2.63
CA PHE A 147 -31.81 6.07 -1.27
C PHE A 147 -30.51 6.17 -0.48
N TYR A 148 -29.41 6.60 -1.13
CA TYR A 148 -28.06 6.66 -0.58
C TYR A 148 -27.97 7.42 0.76
N ASP A 149 -28.65 8.57 0.90
CA ASP A 149 -28.59 9.37 2.13
C ASP A 149 -29.34 8.73 3.31
N ARG A 150 -30.36 7.92 3.01
CA ARG A 150 -31.34 7.42 3.98
C ARG A 150 -31.04 6.01 4.46
N LEU A 151 -30.37 5.20 3.63
CA LEU A 151 -30.10 3.79 3.89
C LEU A 151 -28.59 3.54 3.99
N PRO A 152 -28.00 3.49 5.21
CA PRO A 152 -26.56 3.31 5.41
C PRO A 152 -26.01 2.03 4.76
N THR A 153 -26.79 0.94 4.78
CA THR A 153 -26.40 -0.33 4.13
C THR A 153 -26.29 -0.18 2.60
N VAL A 154 -27.20 0.58 1.98
CA VAL A 154 -27.15 0.89 0.54
C VAL A 154 -25.95 1.77 0.23
N ARG A 155 -25.67 2.76 1.06
CA ARG A 155 -24.45 3.59 0.96
C ARG A 155 -23.18 2.73 1.03
N SER A 156 -23.05 1.90 2.05
CA SER A 156 -21.88 1.00 2.21
C SER A 156 -21.75 0.04 1.02
N PHE A 157 -22.85 -0.50 0.52
CA PHE A 157 -22.85 -1.35 -0.68
C PHE A 157 -22.42 -0.60 -1.95
N LEU A 158 -22.94 0.62 -2.16
CA LEU A 158 -22.56 1.48 -3.26
C LEU A 158 -21.05 1.76 -3.23
N ILE A 159 -20.52 2.20 -2.09
CA ILE A 159 -19.10 2.52 -1.92
C ILE A 159 -18.22 1.28 -2.09
N SER A 160 -18.56 0.17 -1.45
CA SER A 160 -17.66 -0.99 -1.32
C SER A 160 -17.76 -2.04 -2.42
N SER A 161 -18.82 -1.98 -3.21
CA SER A 161 -19.10 -2.99 -4.24
C SER A 161 -19.34 -2.35 -5.59
N LEU A 162 -20.20 -1.33 -5.70
CA LEU A 162 -20.52 -0.72 -6.99
C LEU A 162 -19.44 0.25 -7.47
N LEU A 163 -18.94 1.15 -6.61
CA LEU A 163 -17.98 2.18 -6.98
C LEU A 163 -16.65 1.61 -7.54
N PRO A 164 -16.03 0.57 -6.95
CA PRO A 164 -14.88 -0.09 -7.55
C PRO A 164 -15.17 -0.62 -8.96
N LEU A 165 -16.37 -1.16 -9.20
CA LEU A 165 -16.74 -1.68 -10.53
C LEU A 165 -16.95 -0.58 -11.55
N LEU A 166 -17.63 0.51 -11.16
CA LEU A 166 -17.81 1.67 -12.03
C LEU A 166 -16.46 2.23 -12.48
N ARG A 167 -15.54 2.40 -11.53
CA ARG A 167 -14.20 2.88 -11.84
C ARG A 167 -13.40 1.90 -12.68
N LEU A 168 -13.39 0.63 -12.30
CA LEU A 168 -12.65 -0.39 -13.03
C LEU A 168 -13.14 -0.54 -14.47
N ASN A 169 -14.44 -0.71 -14.66
CA ASN A 169 -15.04 -1.07 -15.95
C ASN A 169 -15.29 0.13 -16.87
N TYR A 170 -15.45 1.35 -16.34
CA TYR A 170 -15.81 2.53 -17.16
C TYR A 170 -14.82 3.69 -17.09
N GLU A 171 -14.11 3.90 -15.97
CA GLU A 171 -13.24 5.07 -15.81
C GLU A 171 -11.77 4.74 -16.10
N TYR A 172 -11.21 3.75 -15.42
CA TYR A 172 -9.77 3.45 -15.46
C TYR A 172 -9.42 2.53 -16.62
N TYR A 173 -10.21 1.47 -16.83
CA TYR A 173 -9.88 0.44 -17.82
C TYR A 173 -11.07 0.08 -18.73
N PRO A 174 -11.69 1.05 -19.43
CA PRO A 174 -12.88 0.83 -20.25
C PRO A 174 -12.66 -0.06 -21.48
N SER A 175 -11.40 -0.24 -21.91
CA SER A 175 -11.06 -1.04 -23.10
C SER A 175 -10.77 -2.51 -22.79
N ARG A 176 -11.06 -2.99 -21.58
CA ARG A 176 -10.86 -4.41 -21.24
C ARG A 176 -11.96 -5.28 -21.87
N ASP A 177 -11.56 -6.46 -22.33
CA ASP A 177 -12.47 -7.42 -22.97
C ASP A 177 -13.48 -8.04 -21.99
N GLU A 178 -13.11 -8.15 -20.71
CA GLU A 178 -13.94 -8.74 -19.65
C GLU A 178 -14.26 -7.69 -18.58
N THR A 179 -15.55 -7.45 -18.34
CA THR A 179 -16.03 -6.62 -17.23
C THR A 179 -16.10 -7.44 -15.95
N LEU A 180 -15.68 -6.86 -14.83
CA LEU A 180 -15.85 -7.50 -13.54
C LEU A 180 -17.31 -7.33 -13.09
N THR A 181 -17.95 -8.43 -12.67
CA THR A 181 -19.33 -8.40 -12.16
C THR A 181 -19.37 -8.21 -10.65
N LEU A 182 -20.52 -7.79 -10.15
CA LEU A 182 -20.82 -7.62 -8.74
C LEU A 182 -20.67 -8.92 -7.96
N GLU A 183 -21.20 -10.02 -8.50
CA GLU A 183 -21.07 -11.35 -7.89
C GLU A 183 -19.60 -11.76 -7.76
N THR A 184 -18.81 -11.55 -8.81
CA THR A 184 -17.38 -11.90 -8.81
C THR A 184 -16.62 -11.09 -7.77
N LEU A 185 -16.80 -9.76 -7.74
CA LEU A 185 -16.11 -8.89 -6.77
C LEU A 185 -16.47 -9.21 -5.32
N GLU A 186 -17.74 -9.49 -5.02
CA GLU A 186 -18.19 -9.83 -3.66
C GLU A 186 -17.77 -11.23 -3.21
N SER A 187 -17.45 -12.12 -4.14
CA SER A 187 -17.01 -13.49 -3.85
C SER A 187 -15.52 -13.61 -3.48
N MET A 188 -14.74 -12.54 -3.66
CA MET A 188 -13.31 -12.54 -3.39
C MET A 188 -13.01 -12.40 -1.89
N ASP A 189 -12.09 -13.22 -1.39
CA ASP A 189 -11.39 -12.97 -0.12
C ASP A 189 -10.36 -11.82 -0.25
N ASP A 190 -9.84 -11.32 0.88
CA ASP A 190 -8.87 -10.23 0.93
C ASP A 190 -7.67 -10.45 0.01
N TYR A 191 -7.06 -11.63 0.05
CA TYR A 191 -5.86 -11.92 -0.71
C TYR A 191 -6.14 -11.93 -2.21
N THR A 192 -7.24 -12.57 -2.61
CA THR A 192 -7.67 -12.61 -4.00
C THR A 192 -8.03 -11.21 -4.51
N ALA A 193 -8.82 -10.44 -3.75
CA ALA A 193 -9.24 -9.10 -4.12
C ALA A 193 -8.04 -8.14 -4.26
N ILE A 194 -7.12 -8.13 -3.29
CA ILE A 194 -5.92 -7.28 -3.33
C ILE A 194 -5.08 -7.62 -4.57
N ASN A 195 -4.82 -8.91 -4.82
CA ASN A 195 -4.05 -9.31 -5.99
C ASN A 195 -4.73 -8.92 -7.29
N VAL A 196 -6.03 -9.16 -7.42
CA VAL A 196 -6.79 -8.84 -8.63
C VAL A 196 -6.82 -7.33 -8.84
N LEU A 197 -7.30 -6.56 -7.86
CA LEU A 197 -7.52 -5.11 -7.99
C LEU A 197 -6.21 -4.32 -8.17
N LEU A 198 -5.14 -4.67 -7.45
CA LEU A 198 -3.86 -3.95 -7.55
C LEU A 198 -3.00 -4.38 -8.74
N SER A 199 -3.22 -5.57 -9.29
CA SER A 199 -2.49 -6.02 -10.50
C SER A 199 -3.11 -5.52 -11.80
N MET A 200 -4.27 -4.86 -11.75
CA MET A 200 -4.88 -4.27 -12.93
C MET A 200 -4.01 -3.14 -13.48
N SER A 201 -3.88 -3.09 -14.80
CA SER A 201 -3.15 -2.03 -15.50
C SER A 201 -3.72 -1.84 -16.89
N GLY A 202 -3.54 -0.64 -17.44
CA GLY A 202 -4.00 -0.30 -18.78
C GLY A 202 -3.13 -0.93 -19.87
N HIS A 203 -3.54 -0.75 -21.13
CA HIS A 203 -2.75 -1.15 -22.30
C HIS A 203 -1.39 -0.42 -22.37
N GLN A 204 -1.33 0.78 -21.81
CA GLN A 204 -0.09 1.48 -21.53
C GLN A 204 0.16 1.36 -20.03
N LYS A 205 1.29 0.75 -19.65
CA LYS A 205 1.67 0.64 -18.25
C LYS A 205 1.97 2.05 -17.73
N ASP A 206 1.03 2.65 -17.01
CA ASP A 206 1.23 3.93 -16.35
C ASP A 206 1.75 3.67 -14.93
N SER A 207 2.74 4.47 -14.51
CA SER A 207 3.20 4.53 -13.13
C SER A 207 2.09 4.88 -12.13
N MET A 208 1.02 5.54 -12.60
CA MET A 208 -0.12 5.98 -11.79
C MET A 208 -1.21 4.91 -11.65
N ASP A 209 -1.16 3.81 -12.41
CA ASP A 209 -2.16 2.73 -12.33
C ASP A 209 -2.29 2.19 -10.91
N LEU A 210 -1.16 1.88 -10.27
CA LEU A 210 -1.15 1.38 -8.90
C LEU A 210 -1.74 2.40 -7.91
N LEU A 211 -1.44 3.69 -8.09
CA LEU A 211 -1.97 4.75 -7.22
C LEU A 211 -3.50 4.86 -7.37
N ASN A 212 -4.00 4.88 -8.60
CA ASN A 212 -5.42 4.95 -8.90
C ASN A 212 -6.15 3.72 -8.34
N ASN A 213 -5.53 2.54 -8.45
CA ASN A 213 -6.09 1.29 -7.93
C ASN A 213 -6.12 1.27 -6.40
N LEU A 214 -5.07 1.71 -5.72
CA LEU A 214 -5.02 1.83 -4.26
C LEU A 214 -6.12 2.78 -3.75
N ARG A 215 -6.18 4.00 -4.30
CA ARG A 215 -7.12 5.04 -3.87
C ARG A 215 -8.56 4.74 -4.26
N GLY A 216 -8.77 4.32 -5.51
CA GLY A 216 -10.07 4.38 -6.15
C GLY A 216 -10.76 3.03 -6.33
N LEU A 217 -10.03 1.91 -6.24
CA LEU A 217 -10.61 0.57 -6.33
C LEU A 217 -10.54 -0.15 -4.99
N LEU A 218 -9.33 -0.31 -4.46
CA LEU A 218 -9.09 -1.08 -3.25
C LEU A 218 -9.58 -0.33 -2.01
N GLY A 219 -9.28 0.96 -1.88
CA GLY A 219 -9.75 1.76 -0.75
C GLY A 219 -11.28 1.70 -0.55
N PRO A 220 -12.11 1.97 -1.58
CA PRO A 220 -13.55 1.83 -1.44
C PRO A 220 -13.97 0.39 -1.17
N TRP A 221 -13.33 -0.60 -1.80
CA TRP A 221 -13.59 -2.01 -1.50
C TRP A 221 -13.34 -2.33 -0.01
N MET A 222 -12.24 -1.84 0.56
CA MET A 222 -11.88 -1.96 1.98
C MET A 222 -12.90 -1.27 2.90
N TYR A 223 -13.67 -0.29 2.44
CA TYR A 223 -14.77 0.30 3.24
C TYR A 223 -15.83 -0.75 3.66
N GLY A 224 -15.95 -1.85 2.91
CA GLY A 224 -16.92 -2.92 3.15
C GLY A 224 -16.35 -4.18 3.81
N SER A 225 -15.13 -4.19 4.33
CA SER A 225 -14.50 -5.41 4.90
C SER A 225 -15.24 -5.97 6.10
N ASN A 226 -16.00 -5.15 6.83
CA ASN A 226 -16.84 -5.60 7.94
C ASN A 226 -18.13 -6.33 7.52
N ARG A 227 -18.45 -6.42 6.21
CA ARG A 227 -19.65 -7.14 5.76
C ARG A 227 -19.54 -8.63 6.08
N SER A 228 -20.63 -9.21 6.60
CA SER A 228 -20.68 -10.60 7.09
C SER A 228 -20.17 -11.62 6.06
N LYS A 229 -20.55 -11.47 4.77
CA LYS A 229 -20.09 -12.36 3.68
C LYS A 229 -18.56 -12.34 3.54
N ARG A 230 -17.95 -11.16 3.45
CA ARG A 230 -16.49 -11.00 3.32
C ARG A 230 -15.76 -11.50 4.57
N ARG A 231 -16.27 -11.17 5.77
CA ARG A 231 -15.72 -11.69 7.04
C ARG A 231 -15.68 -13.22 7.05
N LYS A 232 -16.76 -13.90 6.65
CA LYS A 232 -16.81 -15.37 6.57
C LYS A 232 -15.86 -15.95 5.52
N LEU A 233 -15.78 -15.34 4.34
CA LEU A 233 -14.84 -15.76 3.29
C LEU A 233 -13.39 -15.68 3.79
N ASN A 234 -13.03 -14.57 4.44
CA ASN A 234 -11.71 -14.35 5.02
C ASN A 234 -11.42 -15.32 6.17
N GLU A 235 -12.37 -15.58 7.06
CA GLU A 235 -12.25 -16.59 8.11
C GLU A 235 -12.03 -18.01 7.54
N ASN A 236 -12.74 -18.36 6.46
CA ASN A 236 -12.60 -19.67 5.81
C ASN A 236 -11.25 -19.79 5.07
N ALA A 237 -10.84 -18.75 4.33
CA ALA A 237 -9.53 -18.70 3.68
C ALA A 237 -8.41 -18.90 4.71
N ARG A 238 -8.55 -18.30 5.90
CA ARG A 238 -7.64 -18.51 7.03
C ARG A 238 -7.64 -19.91 7.57
N ARG A 239 -8.79 -20.53 7.81
CA ARG A 239 -8.83 -21.93 8.25
C ARG A 239 -8.12 -22.86 7.27
N ASN A 240 -8.22 -22.56 5.98
CA ASN A 240 -7.56 -23.32 4.94
C ASN A 240 -6.05 -23.05 4.86
N SER A 241 -5.58 -21.84 5.16
CA SER A 241 -4.15 -21.50 5.19
C SER A 241 -3.47 -21.81 6.53
N ALA A 242 -4.22 -21.83 7.63
CA ALA A 242 -3.74 -22.05 9.00
C ALA A 242 -3.55 -23.52 9.39
N PHE A 243 -3.72 -24.49 8.48
CA PHE A 243 -3.32 -25.89 8.72
C PHE A 243 -1.81 -26.08 8.97
N LEU A 244 -1.01 -24.99 9.04
CA LEU A 244 0.43 -25.04 9.30
C LEU A 244 0.93 -24.35 10.57
N LEU A 245 0.17 -23.50 11.28
CA LEU A 245 0.64 -22.91 12.56
C LEU A 245 -0.54 -22.61 13.50
N ASP A 246 -0.68 -23.46 14.51
CA ASP A 246 -1.70 -23.42 15.55
C ASP A 246 -1.27 -22.43 16.66
N VAL A 247 -1.68 -21.15 16.55
CA VAL A 247 -1.67 -20.19 17.65
C VAL A 247 -2.94 -19.35 17.59
N GLU A 248 -3.90 -19.66 18.46
CA GLU A 248 -5.08 -18.84 18.72
C GLU A 248 -4.65 -17.49 19.32
N LEU A 249 -4.56 -16.45 18.48
CA LEU A 249 -4.55 -15.06 18.92
C LEU A 249 -5.98 -14.50 18.86
N PRO A 250 -6.37 -13.59 19.78
CA PRO A 250 -7.70 -13.00 19.79
C PRO A 250 -8.02 -12.36 18.44
N SER A 251 -9.25 -12.54 17.97
CA SER A 251 -9.76 -11.98 16.72
C SER A 251 -9.53 -10.47 16.66
N GLN A 252 -8.49 -10.04 15.94
CA GLN A 252 -8.30 -8.64 15.61
C GLN A 252 -9.42 -8.16 14.67
N PRO A 253 -9.78 -6.86 14.68
CA PRO A 253 -10.74 -6.31 13.74
C PRO A 253 -10.33 -6.62 12.30
N THR A 254 -11.28 -7.03 11.47
CA THR A 254 -11.07 -7.48 10.09
C THR A 254 -10.47 -6.40 9.19
N ASP A 255 -10.80 -5.13 9.44
CA ASP A 255 -10.30 -3.98 8.65
C ASP A 255 -8.78 -3.83 8.75
N ARG A 256 -8.23 -4.03 9.96
CA ARG A 256 -6.79 -4.00 10.21
C ARG A 256 -6.05 -5.07 9.42
N GLN A 257 -6.65 -6.24 9.26
CA GLN A 257 -6.01 -7.38 8.61
C GLN A 257 -5.97 -7.20 7.08
N GLY A 258 -6.99 -6.64 6.45
CA GLY A 258 -6.94 -6.42 5.00
C GLY A 258 -5.81 -5.46 4.60
N TRP A 259 -5.62 -4.37 5.34
CA TRP A 259 -4.50 -3.44 5.10
C TRP A 259 -3.11 -4.03 5.37
N GLU A 260 -2.99 -4.99 6.28
CA GLU A 260 -1.75 -5.77 6.46
C GLU A 260 -1.39 -6.57 5.21
N HIS A 261 -2.38 -7.21 4.55
CA HIS A 261 -2.15 -7.90 3.27
C HIS A 261 -1.76 -6.93 2.16
N VAL A 262 -2.26 -5.69 2.16
CA VAL A 262 -1.83 -4.64 1.21
C VAL A 262 -0.36 -4.29 1.43
N ASN A 263 0.07 -4.13 2.68
CA ASN A 263 1.46 -3.86 3.03
C ASN A 263 2.39 -5.01 2.60
N GLU A 264 1.98 -6.26 2.80
CA GLU A 264 2.69 -7.45 2.29
C GLU A 264 2.75 -7.48 0.76
N TRP A 265 1.65 -7.12 0.09
CA TRP A 265 1.57 -7.05 -1.35
C TRP A 265 2.52 -5.98 -1.91
N LEU A 266 2.53 -4.77 -1.34
CA LEU A 266 3.44 -3.68 -1.73
C LEU A 266 4.90 -4.08 -1.56
N LEU A 267 5.23 -4.74 -0.44
CA LEU A 267 6.57 -5.26 -0.19
C LEU A 267 6.98 -6.28 -1.25
N THR A 268 6.10 -7.24 -1.56
CA THR A 268 6.36 -8.27 -2.57
C THR A 268 6.48 -7.67 -3.97
N ARG A 269 5.57 -6.75 -4.32
CA ARG A 269 5.56 -6.05 -5.60
C ARG A 269 6.82 -5.22 -5.80
N SER A 270 7.37 -4.63 -4.75
CA SER A 270 8.59 -3.80 -4.82
C SER A 270 9.80 -4.53 -5.40
N LEU A 271 9.85 -5.87 -5.28
CA LEU A 271 10.92 -6.70 -5.83
C LEU A 271 10.84 -6.87 -7.35
N SER A 272 9.68 -6.61 -7.95
CA SER A 272 9.41 -6.78 -9.39
C SER A 272 9.12 -5.47 -10.11
N ASP A 273 8.43 -4.53 -9.46
CA ASP A 273 7.93 -3.29 -10.05
C ASP A 273 8.19 -2.09 -9.14
N ARG A 274 9.47 -1.87 -8.84
CA ARG A 274 9.93 -0.88 -7.85
C ARG A 274 9.46 0.53 -8.16
N GLU A 275 9.50 0.96 -9.42
CA GLU A 275 9.16 2.34 -9.79
C GLU A 275 7.71 2.67 -9.47
N SER A 276 6.78 1.75 -9.77
CA SER A 276 5.38 1.90 -9.42
C SER A 276 5.16 1.94 -7.90
N VAL A 277 5.84 1.06 -7.14
CA VAL A 277 5.73 1.05 -5.67
C VAL A 277 6.32 2.31 -5.04
N VAL A 278 7.47 2.80 -5.51
CA VAL A 278 8.04 4.08 -5.07
C VAL A 278 7.06 5.21 -5.36
N SER A 279 6.50 5.27 -6.58
CA SER A 279 5.49 6.28 -6.94
C SER A 279 4.27 6.22 -6.03
N ALA A 280 3.80 5.02 -5.69
CA ALA A 280 2.70 4.84 -4.74
C ALA A 280 3.05 5.42 -3.37
N PHE A 281 4.19 5.05 -2.77
CA PHE A 281 4.58 5.58 -1.46
C PHE A 281 4.81 7.10 -1.44
N VAL A 282 5.23 7.69 -2.57
CA VAL A 282 5.45 9.15 -2.66
C VAL A 282 4.14 9.91 -2.79
N ASN A 283 3.18 9.35 -3.53
CA ASN A 283 1.97 10.06 -3.93
C ASN A 283 0.70 9.61 -3.17
N TRP A 284 0.76 8.57 -2.34
CA TRP A 284 -0.35 8.03 -1.56
C TRP A 284 -0.10 8.18 -0.05
N ASP A 285 -1.09 8.68 0.68
CA ASP A 285 -0.97 8.91 2.13
C ASP A 285 -1.37 7.71 2.98
N GLY A 286 -1.58 6.56 2.32
CA GLY A 286 -1.89 5.30 2.95
C GLY A 286 -3.39 5.08 3.12
N PRO A 287 -3.79 4.20 4.07
CA PRO A 287 -5.19 3.76 4.25
C PRO A 287 -6.24 4.85 4.46
N GLU A 288 -5.84 6.07 4.83
CA GLU A 288 -6.75 7.21 5.03
C GLU A 288 -7.01 8.01 3.75
N ASP A 289 -6.10 7.92 2.78
CA ASP A 289 -6.20 8.57 1.48
C ASP A 289 -6.88 7.63 0.49
N VAL A 290 -8.19 7.52 0.69
CA VAL A 290 -9.09 6.73 -0.12
C VAL A 290 -10.07 7.67 -0.81
N ASP A 291 -10.21 7.48 -2.12
CA ASP A 291 -11.18 8.23 -2.90
C ASP A 291 -12.53 7.50 -2.88
N LEU A 292 -13.48 7.98 -2.08
CA LEU A 292 -14.84 7.43 -2.01
C LEU A 292 -15.80 8.05 -3.05
N GLY A 293 -15.30 8.80 -4.03
CA GLY A 293 -16.11 9.36 -5.13
C GLY A 293 -17.14 10.40 -4.68
N GLY A 294 -16.95 11.02 -3.51
CA GLY A 294 -17.93 11.91 -2.88
C GLY A 294 -19.08 11.18 -2.17
N TYR A 295 -19.07 9.84 -2.16
CA TYR A 295 -20.02 8.99 -1.45
C TYR A 295 -19.58 8.65 -0.01
N GLY A 296 -18.54 9.31 0.51
CA GLY A 296 -18.14 9.15 1.91
C GLY A 296 -19.03 9.95 2.85
N GLU A 297 -19.10 9.54 4.12
CA GLU A 297 -19.69 10.39 5.16
C GLU A 297 -18.79 11.60 5.45
N SER A 298 -19.39 12.78 5.53
CA SER A 298 -18.72 14.03 5.92
C SER A 298 -18.60 14.20 7.44
N SER A 299 -19.00 13.19 8.23
CA SER A 299 -18.88 13.18 9.70
C SER A 299 -17.43 12.99 10.12
N PHE A 300 -16.79 14.11 10.47
CA PHE A 300 -15.63 14.24 11.36
C PHE A 300 -14.82 12.96 11.61
N GLN A 301 -13.74 12.80 10.85
CA GLN A 301 -12.61 11.95 11.21
C GLN A 301 -12.11 12.36 12.60
N ARG A 302 -12.61 11.70 13.64
CA ARG A 302 -11.88 11.62 14.89
C ARG A 302 -10.68 10.73 14.59
N GLU A 303 -9.48 11.16 14.97
CA GLU A 303 -8.32 10.28 14.96
C GLU A 303 -8.59 9.14 15.95
N ASP A 304 -9.11 8.05 15.44
CA ASP A 304 -9.30 6.83 16.19
C ASP A 304 -7.95 6.11 16.30
N ASP A 305 -7.71 5.45 17.43
CA ASP A 305 -6.45 4.72 17.70
C ASP A 305 -6.11 3.71 16.58
N GLU A 306 -7.13 3.20 15.89
CA GLU A 306 -7.01 2.32 14.73
C GLU A 306 -6.35 3.02 13.53
N SER A 307 -6.76 4.26 13.24
CA SER A 307 -6.21 5.09 12.15
C SER A 307 -4.72 5.35 12.34
N ILE A 308 -4.32 5.68 13.57
CA ILE A 308 -2.91 5.86 13.95
C ILE A 308 -2.14 4.55 13.76
N SER A 309 -2.73 3.42 14.16
CA SER A 309 -2.09 2.12 14.01
C SER A 309 -1.87 1.73 12.54
N LEU A 310 -2.83 2.05 11.67
CA LEU A 310 -2.74 1.82 10.22
C LEU A 310 -1.67 2.71 9.57
N ARG A 311 -1.56 3.98 9.96
CA ARG A 311 -0.49 4.87 9.50
C ARG A 311 0.89 4.35 9.89
N ILE A 312 1.05 3.85 11.12
CA ILE A 312 2.32 3.26 11.59
C ILE A 312 2.66 1.99 10.78
N GLN A 313 1.68 1.11 10.53
CA GLN A 313 1.88 -0.10 9.74
C GLN A 313 2.23 0.21 8.27
N TYR A 314 1.58 1.22 7.68
CA TYR A 314 1.92 1.71 6.34
C TYR A 314 3.34 2.25 6.27
N GLY A 315 3.74 3.09 7.23
CA GLY A 315 5.12 3.56 7.35
C GLY A 315 6.12 2.42 7.52
N GLN A 316 5.75 1.39 8.29
CA GLN A 316 6.56 0.18 8.44
C GLN A 316 6.75 -0.56 7.11
N ALA A 317 5.70 -0.65 6.29
CA ALA A 317 5.78 -1.26 4.98
C ALA A 317 6.74 -0.52 4.04
N GLY A 318 6.75 0.81 4.08
CA GLY A 318 7.70 1.59 3.31
C GLY A 318 9.15 1.40 3.75
N PHE A 319 9.42 1.29 5.06
CA PHE A 319 10.78 0.96 5.54
C PHE A 319 11.16 -0.47 5.15
N ALA A 320 10.23 -1.41 5.22
CA ALA A 320 10.44 -2.76 4.73
C ALA A 320 10.83 -2.79 3.25
N VAL A 321 10.18 -1.99 2.40
CA VAL A 321 10.53 -1.84 0.98
C VAL A 321 11.97 -1.33 0.80
N ILE A 322 12.39 -0.35 1.59
CA ILE A 322 13.78 0.17 1.55
C ILE A 322 14.79 -0.92 1.91
N TYR A 323 14.57 -1.69 2.99
CA TYR A 323 15.45 -2.78 3.40
C TYR A 323 15.39 -4.01 2.50
N ALA A 324 14.28 -4.23 1.79
CA ALA A 324 14.11 -5.34 0.88
C ALA A 324 14.77 -5.11 -0.48
N ASN A 325 15.06 -3.87 -0.83
CA ASN A 325 15.61 -3.51 -2.14
C ASN A 325 17.02 -4.12 -2.37
N PRO A 326 17.17 -5.02 -3.36
CA PRO A 326 18.48 -5.56 -3.73
C PRO A 326 19.27 -4.64 -4.68
N ASP A 327 18.62 -3.64 -5.30
CA ASP A 327 19.26 -2.74 -6.25
C ASP A 327 20.00 -1.60 -5.54
N ALA A 328 21.31 -1.56 -5.74
CA ALA A 328 22.22 -0.54 -5.20
C ALA A 328 22.42 0.68 -6.12
N SER A 329 21.70 0.73 -7.26
CA SER A 329 21.81 1.82 -8.23
C SER A 329 21.39 3.18 -7.65
N LYS A 330 21.93 4.26 -8.22
CA LYS A 330 21.55 5.63 -7.86
C LYS A 330 20.04 5.91 -7.96
N PRO A 331 19.31 5.53 -9.03
CA PRO A 331 17.87 5.75 -9.09
C PRO A 331 17.10 4.95 -8.04
N ALA A 332 17.55 3.73 -7.69
CA ALA A 332 16.93 2.95 -6.63
C ALA A 332 17.11 3.61 -5.25
N LEU A 333 18.33 4.09 -4.97
CA LEU A 333 18.64 4.81 -3.74
C LEU A 333 17.84 6.12 -3.61
N ASN A 334 17.71 6.89 -4.71
CA ASN A 334 16.87 8.08 -4.72
C ASN A 334 15.40 7.76 -4.41
N GLY A 335 14.87 6.65 -4.94
CA GLY A 335 13.53 6.18 -4.59
C GLY A 335 13.38 5.85 -3.11
N SER A 336 14.37 5.16 -2.52
CA SER A 336 14.38 4.89 -1.07
C SER A 336 14.39 6.16 -0.23
N ILE A 337 15.15 7.18 -0.65
CA ILE A 337 15.20 8.50 -0.02
C ILE A 337 13.84 9.20 -0.08
N GLN A 338 13.15 9.14 -1.22
CA GLN A 338 11.81 9.71 -1.36
C GLN A 338 10.79 9.02 -0.43
N ILE A 339 10.84 7.68 -0.34
CA ILE A 339 9.95 6.91 0.54
C ILE A 339 10.12 7.32 2.00
N ILE A 340 11.35 7.32 2.53
CA ILE A 340 11.58 7.68 3.94
C ILE A 340 11.21 9.14 4.22
N SER A 341 11.50 10.08 3.32
CA SER A 341 11.09 11.49 3.48
C SER A 341 9.57 11.62 3.53
N ARG A 342 8.84 10.89 2.66
CA ARG A 342 7.38 10.93 2.66
C ARG A 342 6.79 10.33 3.93
N ILE A 343 7.31 9.20 4.41
CA ILE A 343 6.84 8.55 5.64
C ILE A 343 7.16 9.37 6.88
N ALA A 344 8.35 9.97 6.94
CA ALA A 344 8.73 10.87 8.03
C ALA A 344 7.78 12.08 8.09
N TRP A 345 7.40 12.64 6.94
CA TRP A 345 6.41 13.70 6.88
C TRP A 345 5.00 13.23 7.31
N LEU A 346 4.52 12.08 6.82
CA LEU A 346 3.19 11.54 7.15
C LEU A 346 3.00 11.24 8.64
N LEU A 347 4.09 10.96 9.36
CA LEU A 347 4.08 10.60 10.77
C LEU A 347 4.55 11.73 11.68
N ASP A 348 4.76 12.94 11.15
CA ASP A 348 5.29 14.10 11.88
C ASP A 348 6.65 13.84 12.57
N LEU A 349 7.51 13.07 11.89
CA LEU A 349 8.87 12.71 12.32
C LEU A 349 9.96 13.27 11.40
N ASP A 350 9.62 14.27 10.58
CA ASP A 350 10.50 14.96 9.63
C ASP A 350 11.77 15.53 10.29
N GLN A 351 11.64 16.04 11.51
CA GLN A 351 12.75 16.56 12.33
C GLN A 351 13.83 15.51 12.62
N SER A 352 13.50 14.22 12.53
CA SER A 352 14.43 13.12 12.76
C SER A 352 15.17 12.66 11.49
N SER A 353 14.88 13.27 10.32
CA SER A 353 15.50 12.91 9.04
C SER A 353 16.72 13.79 8.73
N PHE A 354 17.82 13.15 8.33
CA PHE A 354 19.05 13.85 7.91
C PHE A 354 19.13 14.11 6.40
N ILE A 355 18.12 13.67 5.63
CA ILE A 355 18.16 13.68 4.16
C ILE A 355 18.13 15.09 3.57
N HIS A 356 17.57 16.06 4.29
CA HIS A 356 17.44 17.44 3.84
C HIS A 356 18.67 18.31 4.16
N THR A 357 19.76 17.75 4.72
CA THR A 357 20.96 18.55 5.01
C THR A 357 21.68 18.93 3.71
N ASP A 358 22.02 20.22 3.56
CA ASP A 358 22.66 20.77 2.36
C ASP A 358 23.85 19.91 1.88
N ASN A 359 23.79 19.47 0.62
CA ASN A 359 24.76 18.55 -0.01
C ASN A 359 26.23 19.05 -0.04
N THR A 360 26.50 20.26 0.42
CA THR A 360 27.81 20.92 0.37
C THR A 360 28.71 20.55 1.55
N THR A 361 28.14 20.12 2.68
CA THR A 361 28.91 19.71 3.87
C THR A 361 28.44 18.34 4.39
N LEU A 362 29.38 17.56 4.93
CA LEU A 362 29.06 16.26 5.52
C LEU A 362 28.28 16.48 6.83
N PRO A 363 27.04 15.97 6.96
CA PRO A 363 26.20 16.22 8.12
C PRO A 363 26.72 15.51 9.37
N THR A 364 26.65 16.19 10.52
CA THR A 364 26.86 15.55 11.83
C THR A 364 25.57 14.86 12.27
N MET A 365 25.62 13.57 12.59
CA MET A 365 24.45 12.79 13.00
C MET A 365 24.57 12.30 14.43
N SER A 366 23.50 12.48 15.20
CA SER A 366 23.37 11.93 16.54
C SER A 366 21.92 11.56 16.78
N PHE A 367 21.69 10.33 17.25
CA PHE A 367 20.37 9.82 17.58
C PHE A 367 20.47 8.74 18.67
N ASP A 368 19.32 8.40 19.25
CA ASP A 368 19.24 7.34 20.26
C ASP A 368 19.33 5.96 19.59
N THR A 369 20.33 5.20 20.01
CA THR A 369 20.67 3.88 19.48
C THR A 369 20.08 2.74 20.29
N ASP A 370 19.54 3.00 21.48
CA ASP A 370 19.03 1.96 22.37
C ASP A 370 17.91 1.13 21.71
N PRO A 371 16.93 1.73 21.00
CA PRO A 371 15.85 0.97 20.36
C PRO A 371 16.32 0.00 19.26
N ILE A 372 17.41 0.34 18.57
CA ILE A 372 17.95 -0.46 17.45
C ILE A 372 19.05 -1.44 17.90
N SER A 373 19.60 -1.25 19.10
CA SER A 373 20.72 -2.05 19.62
C SER A 373 20.36 -3.52 19.87
N SER A 374 19.09 -3.81 20.14
CA SER A 374 18.54 -5.14 20.42
C SER A 374 18.25 -5.96 19.17
N THR A 375 18.47 -5.39 17.98
CA THR A 375 18.17 -6.05 16.70
C THR A 375 19.14 -7.18 16.39
N SER A 376 18.67 -8.16 15.63
CA SER A 376 19.49 -9.29 15.18
C SER A 376 19.52 -9.36 13.66
N ARG A 377 20.43 -10.16 13.10
CA ARG A 377 20.43 -10.43 11.65
C ARG A 377 19.09 -10.99 11.14
N ALA A 378 18.34 -11.68 12.00
CA ALA A 378 17.02 -12.19 11.66
C ALA A 378 15.99 -11.05 11.42
N SER A 379 16.18 -9.89 12.05
CA SER A 379 15.34 -8.70 11.88
C SER A 379 15.41 -8.10 10.47
N LEU A 380 16.45 -8.44 9.69
CA LEU A 380 16.62 -8.02 8.29
C LEU A 380 16.12 -9.07 7.28
N LEU A 381 15.63 -10.23 7.74
CA LEU A 381 15.03 -11.23 6.85
C LEU A 381 13.69 -10.75 6.34
N GLN A 382 13.35 -11.12 5.10
CA GLN A 382 12.13 -10.65 4.42
C GLN A 382 10.86 -10.84 5.27
N ASN A 383 10.70 -12.02 5.86
CA ASN A 383 9.53 -12.39 6.66
C ASN A 383 9.46 -11.64 8.00
N ALA A 384 10.55 -10.98 8.42
CA ALA A 384 10.62 -10.24 9.68
C ALA A 384 10.40 -8.73 9.50
N LEU A 385 10.47 -8.20 8.27
CA LEU A 385 10.43 -6.75 8.02
C LEU A 385 9.08 -6.12 8.38
N LEU A 386 7.97 -6.84 8.19
CA LEU A 386 6.62 -6.37 8.52
C LEU A 386 6.18 -6.76 9.94
N HIS A 387 7.03 -7.43 10.72
CA HIS A 387 6.68 -7.81 12.09
C HIS A 387 6.55 -6.58 13.00
N PRO A 388 5.44 -6.38 13.75
CA PRO A 388 5.18 -5.13 14.51
C PRO A 388 6.22 -4.77 15.58
N SER A 389 7.03 -5.75 16.01
CA SER A 389 8.09 -5.57 17.00
C SER A 389 9.47 -5.27 16.39
N ASN A 390 9.57 -5.17 15.06
CA ASN A 390 10.85 -4.92 14.41
C ASN A 390 11.23 -3.44 14.54
N SER A 391 12.26 -3.15 15.35
CA SER A 391 12.67 -1.77 15.62
C SER A 391 13.40 -1.09 14.47
N LEU A 392 13.80 -1.83 13.41
CA LEU A 392 14.39 -1.24 12.21
C LEU A 392 13.34 -0.68 11.26
N THR A 393 12.18 -1.35 11.16
CA THR A 393 11.13 -1.00 10.21
C THR A 393 9.96 -0.29 10.87
N ARG A 394 9.71 -0.49 12.17
CA ARG A 394 8.71 0.30 12.90
C ARG A 394 9.12 1.78 12.91
N PRO A 395 8.30 2.69 12.38
CA PRO A 395 8.61 4.12 12.37
C PRO A 395 8.76 4.68 13.78
N SER A 396 9.89 5.35 14.02
CA SER A 396 10.25 6.06 15.23
C SER A 396 11.35 7.07 14.88
N ALA A 397 11.59 8.04 15.76
CA ALA A 397 12.69 8.99 15.58
C ALA A 397 14.03 8.27 15.36
N SER A 398 14.32 7.22 16.14
CA SER A 398 15.55 6.42 16.03
C SER A 398 15.64 5.65 14.72
N SER A 399 14.56 4.99 14.27
CA SER A 399 14.59 4.20 13.03
C SER A 399 14.70 5.08 11.78
N ILE A 400 14.05 6.26 11.77
CA ILE A 400 14.20 7.26 10.71
C ILE A 400 15.60 7.83 10.68
N SER A 401 16.14 8.24 11.84
CA SER A 401 17.49 8.79 11.95
C SER A 401 18.53 7.80 11.46
N PHE A 402 18.43 6.56 11.94
CA PHE A 402 19.33 5.47 11.56
C PHE A 402 19.24 5.14 10.07
N LEU A 403 18.03 4.97 9.53
CA LEU A 403 17.86 4.65 8.10
C LEU A 403 18.33 5.82 7.22
N SER A 404 18.08 7.07 7.62
CA SER A 404 18.61 8.26 6.94
C SER A 404 20.14 8.24 6.90
N ALA A 405 20.79 7.92 8.02
CA ALA A 405 22.24 7.81 8.12
C ALA A 405 22.81 6.71 7.20
N ILE A 406 22.13 5.56 7.14
CA ILE A 406 22.48 4.48 6.21
C ILE A 406 22.32 4.93 4.75
N LEU A 407 21.20 5.54 4.37
CA LEU A 407 20.96 5.98 2.99
C LEU A 407 21.96 7.06 2.54
N LEU A 408 22.32 7.99 3.42
CA LEU A 408 23.38 8.98 3.15
C LEU A 408 24.76 8.31 3.03
N SER A 409 25.04 7.30 3.85
CA SER A 409 26.26 6.49 3.71
C SER A 409 26.33 5.78 2.36
N LEU A 410 25.21 5.23 1.89
CA LEU A 410 25.12 4.63 0.55
C LEU A 410 25.32 5.65 -0.57
N LEU A 411 24.80 6.88 -0.42
CA LEU A 411 25.04 7.95 -1.40
C LEU A 411 26.55 8.25 -1.51
N LYS A 412 27.24 8.35 -0.38
CA LYS A 412 28.71 8.57 -0.36
C LYS A 412 29.49 7.39 -0.91
N LEU A 413 29.08 6.15 -0.61
CA LEU A 413 29.67 4.98 -1.25
C LEU A 413 29.47 4.97 -2.77
N ASN A 414 28.27 5.32 -3.24
CA ASN A 414 27.96 5.42 -4.67
C ASN A 414 28.81 6.51 -5.36
N GLU A 415 29.04 7.67 -4.73
CA GLU A 415 29.97 8.71 -5.20
C GLU A 415 31.41 8.19 -5.32
N LEU A 416 31.82 7.30 -4.40
CA LEU A 416 33.14 6.65 -4.39
C LEU A 416 33.23 5.44 -5.35
N GLY A 417 32.14 5.10 -6.06
CA GLY A 417 32.08 3.99 -7.01
C GLY A 417 31.83 2.61 -6.39
N HIS A 418 31.34 2.58 -5.15
CA HIS A 418 30.99 1.37 -4.41
C HIS A 418 29.49 1.25 -4.22
N PHE A 419 28.90 0.23 -4.85
CA PHE A 419 27.46 0.02 -4.85
C PHE A 419 27.14 -1.20 -3.97
N ILE A 420 26.44 -0.97 -2.85
CA ILE A 420 25.94 -2.04 -1.99
C ILE A 420 24.47 -1.80 -1.62
N PRO A 421 23.66 -2.86 -1.43
CA PRO A 421 22.27 -2.70 -0.99
C PRO A 421 22.16 -2.16 0.44
N CYS A 422 21.01 -1.53 0.76
CA CYS A 422 20.74 -0.98 2.09
C CYS A 422 20.86 -2.04 3.19
N ARG A 423 20.28 -3.23 2.96
CA ARG A 423 20.39 -4.38 3.87
C ARG A 423 21.83 -4.73 4.22
N THR A 424 22.74 -4.68 3.24
CA THR A 424 24.16 -5.00 3.44
C THR A 424 24.83 -3.94 4.31
N ALA A 425 24.63 -2.65 4.01
CA ALA A 425 25.17 -1.56 4.82
C ALA A 425 24.67 -1.61 6.27
N THR A 426 23.40 -1.92 6.48
CA THR A 426 22.83 -2.09 7.83
C THR A 426 23.46 -3.27 8.58
N ASN A 427 23.70 -4.40 7.90
CA ASN A 427 24.37 -5.56 8.49
C ASN A 427 25.84 -5.26 8.84
N ILE A 428 26.53 -4.44 8.03
CA ILE A 428 27.88 -3.93 8.34
C ILE A 428 27.85 -3.11 9.63
N CYS A 429 26.94 -2.14 9.72
CA CYS A 429 26.85 -1.25 10.88
C CYS A 429 26.45 -1.99 12.18
N LEU A 430 25.40 -2.80 12.15
CA LEU A 430 24.79 -3.38 13.35
C LEU A 430 25.45 -4.69 13.82
N HIS A 431 25.83 -5.56 12.88
CA HIS A 431 26.12 -6.96 13.22
C HIS A 431 27.52 -7.43 12.81
N SER A 432 28.33 -6.61 12.17
CA SER A 432 29.70 -6.99 11.78
C SER A 432 30.68 -6.72 12.91
N ASN A 433 31.64 -7.63 13.11
CA ASN A 433 32.73 -7.43 14.07
C ASN A 433 33.80 -6.47 13.51
N VAL A 434 34.78 -6.11 14.34
CA VAL A 434 35.87 -5.19 13.97
C VAL A 434 36.59 -5.68 12.71
N ASP A 435 36.91 -6.98 12.64
CA ASP A 435 37.66 -7.56 11.52
C ASP A 435 36.88 -7.51 10.20
N MET A 436 35.57 -7.79 10.24
CA MET A 436 34.68 -7.70 9.08
C MET A 436 34.56 -6.25 8.59
N GLN A 437 34.29 -5.30 9.49
CA GLN A 437 34.22 -3.87 9.12
C GLN A 437 35.54 -3.38 8.54
N LEU A 438 36.68 -3.80 9.10
CA LEU A 438 38.00 -3.46 8.58
C LEU A 438 38.26 -4.07 7.19
N ALA A 439 37.84 -5.32 6.97
CA ALA A 439 37.94 -5.96 5.67
C ALA A 439 37.10 -5.22 4.60
N ASP A 440 35.88 -4.84 4.93
CA ASP A 440 35.01 -4.07 4.05
C ASP A 440 35.59 -2.67 3.76
N LEU A 441 36.09 -1.97 4.79
CA LEU A 441 36.77 -0.70 4.64
C LEU A 441 37.98 -0.81 3.70
N ARG A 442 38.83 -1.84 3.89
CA ARG A 442 39.99 -2.11 3.02
C ARG A 442 39.57 -2.37 1.58
N ASN A 443 38.52 -3.15 1.37
CA ASN A 443 37.99 -3.42 0.03
C ASN A 443 37.52 -2.13 -0.64
N ILE A 444 36.85 -1.25 0.11
CA ILE A 444 36.40 0.05 -0.38
C ILE A 444 37.58 0.93 -0.78
N VAL A 445 38.50 1.16 0.15
CA VAL A 445 39.67 2.02 0.00
C VAL A 445 40.57 1.55 -1.16
N THR A 446 40.84 0.25 -1.24
CA THR A 446 41.69 -0.32 -2.31
C THR A 446 41.04 -0.20 -3.69
N SER A 447 39.73 -0.40 -3.79
CA SER A 447 39.00 -0.22 -5.05
C SER A 447 38.97 1.26 -5.48
N ILE A 448 38.79 2.20 -4.54
CA ILE A 448 38.88 3.64 -4.82
C ILE A 448 40.26 3.99 -5.40
N ALA A 449 41.33 3.47 -4.80
CA ALA A 449 42.70 3.66 -5.27
C ALA A 449 42.95 3.05 -6.66
N LYS A 450 42.39 1.86 -6.94
CA LYS A 450 42.48 1.22 -8.26
C LYS A 450 41.74 2.00 -9.35
N GLN A 451 40.61 2.62 -9.01
CA GLN A 451 39.78 3.40 -9.92
C GLN A 451 40.16 4.88 -9.99
N ALA A 452 41.29 5.27 -9.40
CA ALA A 452 41.74 6.65 -9.34
C ALA A 452 41.97 7.23 -10.74
N ARG A 453 41.08 8.11 -11.18
CA ARG A 453 41.26 8.95 -12.38
C ARG A 453 42.14 10.14 -12.01
N SER A 454 42.95 10.63 -12.96
CA SER A 454 43.70 11.88 -12.79
C SER A 454 42.74 13.05 -12.48
N GLY A 455 42.94 13.73 -11.35
CA GLY A 455 42.13 14.88 -10.92
C GLY A 455 41.00 14.59 -9.92
N ARG A 456 40.95 13.39 -9.31
CA ARG A 456 40.04 13.12 -8.17
C ARG A 456 40.49 13.90 -6.93
N ASP A 457 39.56 14.55 -6.25
CA ASP A 457 39.87 15.26 -5.00
C ASP A 457 40.02 14.27 -3.83
N TRP A 458 41.26 13.92 -3.53
CA TRP A 458 41.60 13.00 -2.46
C TRP A 458 41.38 13.56 -1.04
N LYS A 459 41.28 14.89 -0.88
CA LYS A 459 40.89 15.49 0.41
C LYS A 459 39.43 15.19 0.69
N ALA A 460 38.56 15.38 -0.30
CA ALA A 460 37.15 15.02 -0.20
C ALA A 460 36.96 13.51 0.02
N VAL A 461 37.72 12.66 -0.68
CA VAL A 461 37.70 11.20 -0.48
C VAL A 461 38.06 10.83 0.96
N ARG A 462 39.14 11.40 1.51
CA ARG A 462 39.53 11.17 2.92
C ARG A 462 38.40 11.57 3.87
N GLN A 463 37.82 12.75 3.68
CA GLN A 463 36.71 13.23 4.52
C GLN A 463 35.49 12.31 4.46
N GLN A 464 35.11 11.85 3.26
CA GLN A 464 34.00 10.91 3.09
C GLN A 464 34.26 9.57 3.77
N ILE A 465 35.46 9.01 3.65
CA ILE A 465 35.82 7.73 4.31
C ILE A 465 35.79 7.88 5.84
N LEU A 466 36.35 8.97 6.38
CA LEU A 466 36.33 9.23 7.82
C LEU A 466 34.91 9.46 8.34
N TRP A 467 34.07 10.12 7.55
CA TRP A 467 32.65 10.30 7.87
C TRP A 467 31.85 9.00 7.81
N LEU A 468 32.16 8.10 6.87
CA LEU A 468 31.58 6.74 6.86
C LEU A 468 32.02 5.92 8.09
N ARG A 469 33.20 6.18 8.66
CA ARG A 469 33.63 5.57 9.92
C ARG A 469 32.88 6.16 11.11
N SER A 470 32.74 7.48 11.17
CA SER A 470 32.00 8.19 12.21
C SER A 470 31.16 9.31 11.60
N TRP A 471 29.84 9.19 11.70
CA TRP A 471 28.91 10.26 11.33
C TRP A 471 28.96 11.45 12.29
N GLN A 472 29.69 11.31 13.40
CA GLN A 472 30.00 12.39 14.33
C GLN A 472 31.27 13.10 13.84
N GLY A 473 31.23 14.43 13.79
CA GLY A 473 32.33 15.27 13.31
C GLY A 473 33.64 15.11 14.10
N GLU A 474 34.71 15.74 13.61
CA GLU A 474 36.08 15.57 14.13
C GLU A 474 36.27 15.95 15.62
N ASP A 475 35.37 16.76 16.20
CA ASP A 475 35.44 17.26 17.58
C ASP A 475 34.90 16.30 18.65
N ALA A 476 34.27 15.18 18.26
CA ALA A 476 33.63 14.24 19.19
C ALA A 476 34.57 13.17 19.79
N ASP A 477 35.77 12.97 19.21
CA ASP A 477 36.75 11.94 19.64
C ASP A 477 37.32 12.20 21.06
N GLY A 478 37.06 13.37 21.67
CA GLY A 478 37.64 13.79 22.95
C GLY A 478 36.81 13.53 24.21
N GLN A 479 35.52 13.17 24.12
CA GLN A 479 34.66 13.04 25.31
C GLN A 479 33.69 11.85 25.24
N THR A 480 33.87 10.95 26.21
CA THR A 480 32.90 9.96 26.72
C THR A 480 32.60 8.75 25.82
N GLU A 481 32.45 7.59 26.47
CA GLU A 481 32.09 6.27 25.92
C GLU A 481 31.44 6.34 24.53
N SER A 482 32.21 5.93 23.51
CA SER A 482 31.77 5.93 22.12
C SER A 482 30.47 5.14 21.99
N ARG A 483 29.36 5.84 21.75
CA ARG A 483 28.05 5.22 21.58
C ARG A 483 28.11 4.22 20.42
N PRO A 484 27.54 3.01 20.55
CA PRO A 484 27.56 2.05 19.45
C PRO A 484 26.82 2.61 18.23
N TYR A 485 27.15 2.13 17.03
CA TYR A 485 26.42 2.45 15.79
C TYR A 485 26.47 3.91 15.32
N HIS A 486 27.55 4.64 15.65
CA HIS A 486 27.77 6.04 15.24
C HIS A 486 28.38 6.21 13.84
N GLY A 487 28.37 5.17 13.00
CA GLY A 487 28.98 5.16 11.67
C GLY A 487 28.87 3.80 11.02
N LEU A 488 29.16 3.67 9.72
CA LEU A 488 29.17 2.38 9.02
C LEU A 488 30.33 1.50 9.50
N PHE A 489 31.51 2.09 9.70
CA PHE A 489 32.73 1.41 10.16
C PHE A 489 33.14 1.81 11.58
N TRP A 490 32.15 2.09 12.44
CA TRP A 490 32.33 2.67 13.77
C TRP A 490 33.22 1.86 14.72
N ARG A 491 33.36 0.55 14.50
CA ARG A 491 34.23 -0.33 15.31
C ARG A 491 35.69 -0.25 14.91
N VAL A 492 36.00 0.34 13.75
CA VAL A 492 37.36 0.54 13.27
C VAL A 492 37.92 1.81 13.91
N SER A 493 39.11 1.69 14.51
CA SER A 493 39.78 2.84 15.12
C SER A 493 40.15 3.89 14.07
N ARG A 494 40.23 5.16 14.47
CA ARG A 494 40.59 6.25 13.55
C ARG A 494 41.97 6.03 12.96
N GLU A 495 42.92 5.60 13.77
CA GLU A 495 44.30 5.34 13.38
C GLU A 495 44.36 4.22 12.33
N THR A 496 43.56 3.17 12.52
CA THR A 496 43.50 2.06 11.57
C THR A 496 42.91 2.51 10.23
N ALA A 497 41.84 3.31 10.25
CA ALA A 497 41.24 3.85 9.03
C ALA A 497 42.21 4.80 8.29
N GLU A 498 42.87 5.69 9.03
CA GLU A 498 43.88 6.62 8.49
C GLU A 498 45.09 5.91 7.89
N ALA A 499 45.54 4.80 8.49
CA ALA A 499 46.61 3.98 7.92
C ALA A 499 46.19 3.35 6.58
N GLU A 500 44.95 2.87 6.44
CA GLU A 500 44.45 2.36 5.16
C GLU A 500 44.26 3.49 4.13
N ILE A 501 43.84 4.69 4.53
CA ILE A 501 43.76 5.88 3.67
C ILE A 501 45.16 6.28 3.17
N LEU A 502 46.17 6.29 4.05
CA LEU A 502 47.57 6.57 3.68
C LEU A 502 48.07 5.58 2.62
N LYS A 503 47.82 4.27 2.81
CA LYS A 503 48.14 3.25 1.79
C LYS A 503 47.48 3.57 0.45
N ALA A 504 46.23 4.05 0.47
CA ALA A 504 45.48 4.43 -0.73
C ALA A 504 46.09 5.64 -1.45
N LEU A 505 46.48 6.69 -0.71
CA LEU A 505 47.12 7.89 -1.25
C LEU A 505 48.45 7.55 -1.92
N ILE A 506 49.29 6.75 -1.25
CA ILE A 506 50.55 6.25 -1.81
C ILE A 506 50.28 5.40 -3.06
N ALA A 507 49.26 4.55 -3.01
CA ALA A 507 48.89 3.72 -4.16
C ALA A 507 48.45 4.56 -5.37
N ALA A 508 47.76 5.67 -5.12
CA ALA A 508 47.28 6.63 -6.11
C ALA A 508 48.32 7.68 -6.54
N ARG A 509 49.52 7.68 -5.93
CA ARG A 509 50.62 8.64 -6.17
C ARG A 509 50.33 10.08 -5.71
N GLU A 510 49.47 10.22 -4.71
CA GLU A 510 49.14 11.51 -4.07
C GLU A 510 50.12 11.83 -2.94
N TYR A 511 51.42 11.84 -3.29
CA TYR A 511 52.50 11.98 -2.32
C TYR A 511 52.46 13.31 -1.58
N GLN A 512 52.18 14.42 -2.29
CA GLN A 512 52.12 15.74 -1.68
C GLN A 512 51.03 15.82 -0.61
N LEU A 513 49.84 15.27 -0.90
CA LEU A 513 48.75 15.24 0.07
C LEU A 513 49.08 14.35 1.26
N ALA A 514 49.72 13.20 1.03
CA ALA A 514 50.18 12.32 2.11
C ALA A 514 51.20 13.04 3.03
N VAL A 515 52.13 13.79 2.45
CA VAL A 515 53.09 14.61 3.22
C VAL A 515 52.35 15.66 4.03
N ASP A 516 51.47 16.44 3.40
CA ASP A 516 50.74 17.55 4.05
C ASP A 516 49.90 17.07 5.25
N VAL A 517 49.31 15.87 5.17
CA VAL A 517 48.43 15.32 6.21
C VAL A 517 49.22 14.61 7.33
N TYR A 518 50.20 13.77 6.99
CA TYR A 518 50.80 12.82 7.95
C TYR A 518 52.20 13.19 8.45
N THR A 519 52.84 14.23 7.90
CA THR A 519 54.18 14.65 8.37
C THR A 519 54.14 15.84 9.34
N ASN A 520 52.98 16.48 9.50
CA ASN A 520 52.84 17.61 10.41
C ASN A 520 52.69 17.14 11.87
N TRP A 521 53.76 17.28 12.66
CA TRP A 521 53.85 16.80 14.04
C TRP A 521 52.77 17.32 15.01
N LYS A 522 52.10 18.45 14.71
CA LYS A 522 51.04 19.01 15.58
C LYS A 522 49.64 18.49 15.26
N SER A 523 49.42 17.97 14.05
CA SER A 523 48.09 17.65 13.54
C SER A 523 48.00 16.29 12.84
N SER A 524 49.10 15.51 12.83
CA SER A 524 49.12 14.20 12.21
C SER A 524 48.17 13.27 12.96
N PRO A 525 47.24 12.59 12.26
CA PRO A 525 46.35 11.62 12.88
C PRO A 525 47.05 10.28 13.20
N LEU A 526 48.29 10.08 12.73
CA LEU A 526 49.09 8.88 12.94
C LEU A 526 50.41 9.19 13.64
N GLU A 527 50.90 8.24 14.44
CA GLU A 527 52.25 8.31 14.99
C GLU A 527 53.31 8.17 13.90
N SER A 528 54.45 8.85 14.07
CA SER A 528 55.56 8.82 13.10
C SER A 528 56.01 7.39 12.77
N THR A 529 56.02 6.50 13.76
CA THR A 529 56.38 5.08 13.62
C THR A 529 55.42 4.32 12.69
N GLN A 530 54.12 4.60 12.79
CA GLN A 530 53.08 3.99 11.95
C GLN A 530 53.14 4.49 10.51
N VAL A 531 53.38 5.80 10.33
CA VAL A 531 53.59 6.40 9.01
C VAL A 531 54.81 5.78 8.35
N GLU A 532 55.94 5.71 9.06
CA GLU A 532 57.19 5.15 8.53
C GLU A 532 57.03 3.66 8.16
N SER A 533 56.36 2.86 9.00
CA SER A 533 56.07 1.46 8.71
C SER A 533 55.21 1.32 7.45
N THR A 534 54.15 2.11 7.33
CA THR A 534 53.21 2.05 6.20
C THR A 534 53.89 2.44 4.89
N VAL A 535 54.77 3.45 4.92
CA VAL A 535 55.57 3.88 3.76
C VAL A 535 56.58 2.80 3.37
N LYS A 536 57.30 2.22 4.34
CA LYS A 536 58.25 1.11 4.09
C LYS A 536 57.56 -0.08 3.41
N ASP A 537 56.40 -0.49 3.91
CA ASP A 537 55.64 -1.60 3.32
C ASP A 537 55.21 -1.30 1.88
N ALA A 538 54.82 -0.06 1.60
CA ALA A 538 54.46 0.38 0.25
C ALA A 538 55.66 0.41 -0.70
N ILE A 539 56.83 0.84 -0.23
CA ILE A 539 58.10 0.81 -0.99
C ILE A 539 58.46 -0.64 -1.33
N PHE A 540 58.48 -1.55 -0.35
CA PHE A 540 58.79 -2.96 -0.58
C PHE A 540 57.80 -3.60 -1.55
N THR A 541 56.50 -3.35 -1.37
CA THR A 541 55.47 -3.85 -2.29
C THR A 541 55.67 -3.34 -3.72
N ALA A 542 56.02 -2.06 -3.90
CA ALA A 542 56.28 -1.49 -5.23
C ALA A 542 57.56 -2.05 -5.86
N TYR A 543 58.59 -2.28 -5.05
CA TYR A 543 59.88 -2.87 -5.45
C TYR A 543 59.72 -4.33 -5.88
N ASP A 544 59.05 -5.15 -5.08
CA ASP A 544 58.84 -6.59 -5.35
C ASP A 544 57.97 -6.83 -6.58
N ASN A 545 57.03 -5.93 -6.87
CA ASN A 545 56.19 -5.98 -8.07
C ASN A 545 56.84 -5.34 -9.32
N ALA A 546 58.10 -4.89 -9.24
CA ALA A 546 58.77 -4.25 -10.37
C ALA A 546 59.30 -5.29 -11.38
N SER A 547 58.83 -5.23 -12.62
CA SER A 547 59.29 -6.10 -13.72
C SER A 547 60.74 -5.85 -14.18
N ASN A 548 61.37 -4.73 -13.79
CA ASN A 548 62.77 -4.40 -14.07
C ASN A 548 63.32 -3.34 -13.11
N GLY A 549 64.66 -3.19 -13.09
CA GLY A 549 65.38 -2.27 -12.21
C GLY A 549 65.44 -0.80 -12.69
N ASN A 550 64.66 -0.40 -13.70
CA ASN A 550 64.73 0.98 -14.21
C ASN A 550 63.99 1.95 -13.29
N ARG A 551 64.75 2.80 -12.58
CA ARG A 551 64.25 3.84 -11.65
C ARG A 551 63.25 4.83 -12.24
N THR A 552 63.16 4.93 -13.57
CA THR A 552 62.28 5.90 -14.24
C THR A 552 60.96 5.33 -14.75
N ARG A 553 60.71 4.02 -14.62
CA ARG A 553 59.48 3.37 -15.12
C ARG A 553 58.92 2.32 -14.17
N GLY A 554 57.60 2.08 -14.28
CA GLY A 554 56.92 0.97 -13.62
C GLY A 554 56.96 1.01 -12.08
N GLY A 555 57.02 -0.18 -11.47
CA GLY A 555 57.07 -0.34 -10.00
C GLY A 555 58.31 0.27 -9.36
N MET A 556 59.47 0.24 -10.05
CA MET A 556 60.72 0.81 -9.53
C MET A 556 60.67 2.34 -9.43
N LYS A 557 60.00 3.02 -10.38
CA LYS A 557 59.72 4.46 -10.24
C LYS A 557 58.82 4.73 -9.04
N LYS A 558 57.76 3.94 -8.87
CA LYS A 558 56.85 4.07 -7.73
C LYS A 558 57.59 3.89 -6.40
N ALA A 559 58.49 2.92 -6.29
CA ALA A 559 59.31 2.71 -5.10
C ALA A 559 60.35 3.82 -4.86
N TYR A 560 60.78 4.53 -5.91
CA TYR A 560 61.70 5.66 -5.79
C TYR A 560 60.99 6.97 -5.42
N ASP A 561 59.78 7.18 -5.95
CA ASP A 561 58.95 8.37 -5.70
C ASP A 561 58.25 8.32 -4.32
N THR A 562 58.00 7.11 -3.79
CA THR A 562 57.42 6.85 -2.45
C THR A 562 58.52 6.92 -1.41
#